data_AF-A0A954SF14-F1
#
_entry.id   AF-A0A954SF14-F1
#
_cell.length_a   1.000
_cell.length_b   1.000
_cell.length_c   1.000
_cell.angle_alpha   90.00
_cell.angle_beta   90.00
_cell.angle_gamma   90.00
#
_symmetry.space_group_name_H-M   'P 1'
#
loop_
_entity.id
_entity.type
_entity.pdbx_description
1 polymer ?
#
loop_
_entity_poly.entity_id
_entity_poly.type
_entity_poly.pdbx_seq_one_letter_code
_entity_poly.pdbx_strand_id
1 'polypeptide(L)' 'MATSMVMDPELSVDPVEEIRLRVWARQHYVPAGERRNLHPVILDEMRRRDEELAE' A
#
# COMPACT_ATOMS: atom_id res chain seq x y z
N MET A 1 -12.07 29.10 -7.65
CA MET A 1 -12.07 28.26 -6.44
C MET A 1 -11.15 27.09 -6.70
N ALA A 2 -9.88 27.20 -6.32
CA ALA A 2 -8.92 26.11 -6.48
C ALA A 2 -9.23 25.07 -5.41
N THR A 3 -9.62 23.86 -5.82
CA THR A 3 -9.82 22.75 -4.91
C THR A 3 -8.46 22.47 -4.25
N SER A 4 -8.36 22.75 -2.96
CA SER A 4 -7.17 22.43 -2.19
C SER A 4 -7.15 20.91 -2.06
N MET A 5 -6.27 20.25 -2.80
CA MET A 5 -5.87 18.88 -2.50
C MET A 5 -5.22 18.94 -1.12
N VAL A 6 -6.03 18.68 -0.09
CA VAL A 6 -5.54 18.39 1.25
C VAL A 6 -4.74 17.08 1.13
N MET A 7 -3.42 17.20 0.99
CA MET A 7 -2.53 16.09 1.29
C MET A 7 -2.50 16.01 2.81
N ASP A 8 -3.24 15.05 3.38
CA ASP A 8 -3.19 14.75 4.80
C ASP A 8 -1.72 14.48 5.23
N PRO A 9 -1.11 15.36 6.03
CA PRO A 9 0.31 15.24 6.38
C PRO A 9 0.59 14.10 7.37
N GLU A 10 -0.43 13.48 7.97
CA GLU A 10 -0.26 12.33 8.87
C GLU A 10 -0.09 10.99 8.15
N LEU A 11 -0.30 10.94 6.82
CA LEU A 11 -0.10 9.75 6.00
C LEU A 11 1.00 9.92 4.94
N SER A 12 1.80 10.99 5.02
CA SER A 12 2.96 11.16 4.14
C SER A 12 4.07 10.19 4.54
N VAL A 13 3.95 8.94 4.10
CA VAL A 13 5.07 8.00 4.09
C VAL A 13 6.14 8.61 3.19
N ASP A 14 7.38 8.68 3.68
CA ASP A 14 8.51 9.10 2.86
C ASP A 14 8.53 8.27 1.56
N PRO A 15 8.71 8.87 0.37
CA PRO A 15 8.63 8.13 -0.89
C PRO A 15 9.59 6.93 -0.96
N VAL A 16 10.76 7.02 -0.34
CA VAL A 16 11.71 5.90 -0.27
C VAL A 16 11.16 4.79 0.61
N GLU A 17 10.56 5.14 1.74
CA GLU A 17 9.94 4.19 2.65
C GLU A 17 8.70 3.54 2.01
N GLU A 18 7.90 4.30 1.26
CA GLU A 18 6.77 3.74 0.50
C GLU A 18 7.26 2.69 -0.52
N ILE A 19 8.29 3.00 -1.28
CA ILE A 19 8.88 2.06 -2.25
C ILE A 19 9.37 0.79 -1.53
N ARG A 20 10.06 0.94 -0.39
CA ARG A 20 10.52 -0.22 0.41
C ARG A 20 9.36 -1.09 0.88
N LEU A 21 8.30 -0.47 1.41
CA LEU A 21 7.10 -1.17 1.86
C LEU A 21 6.41 -1.90 0.71
N ARG A 22 6.32 -1.30 -0.48
CA ARG A 22 5.76 -1.95 -1.68
C ARG A 22 6.61 -3.15 -2.14
N VAL A 23 7.93 -3.00 -2.17
CA VAL A 23 8.85 -4.11 -2.50
C VAL A 23 8.69 -5.24 -1.48
N TRP A 24 8.67 -4.92 -0.20
CA TRP A 24 8.47 -5.90 0.86
C TRP A 24 7.13 -6.63 0.71
N ALA A 25 6.05 -5.89 0.42
CA ALA A 25 4.71 -6.45 0.22
C ALA A 25 4.67 -7.45 -0.94
N ARG A 26 5.36 -7.18 -2.05
CA ARG A 26 5.45 -8.13 -3.17
C ARG A 26 6.27 -9.38 -2.83
N GLN A 27 7.31 -9.25 -2.02
CA GLN A 27 8.15 -10.37 -1.59
C GLN A 27 7.46 -11.25 -0.53
N HIS A 28 6.68 -10.63 0.36
CA HIS A 28 6.01 -11.28 1.50
C HIS A 28 4.50 -11.31 1.32
N TYR A 29 4.04 -11.47 0.08
CA TYR A 29 2.63 -11.47 -0.25
C TYR A 29 1.89 -12.54 0.55
N VAL A 30 0.78 -12.15 1.17
CA VAL A 30 -0.17 -13.04 1.83
C VAL A 30 -1.59 -12.75 1.34
N PRO A 31 -2.46 -13.77 1.25
CA PRO A 31 -3.84 -13.60 0.83
C PRO A 31 -4.65 -12.81 1.87
N ALA A 32 -5.79 -12.23 1.45
CA ALA A 32 -6.58 -11.32 2.27
C ALA A 32 -6.98 -11.88 3.65
N GLY A 33 -7.21 -13.20 3.77
CA GLY A 33 -7.57 -13.85 5.03
C GLY A 33 -6.47 -13.86 6.10
N GLU A 34 -5.21 -13.65 5.71
CA GLU A 34 -4.04 -13.73 6.58
C GLU A 34 -3.42 -12.36 6.90
N ARG A 35 -3.89 -11.29 6.25
CA ARG A 35 -3.41 -9.91 6.47
C ARG A 35 -3.90 -9.38 7.81
N ARG A 36 -3.00 -9.21 8.78
CA ARG A 36 -3.31 -8.58 10.08
C ARG A 36 -2.22 -7.60 10.47
N ASN A 37 -2.64 -6.38 10.87
CA ASN A 37 -1.75 -5.32 11.37
C ASN A 37 -0.62 -4.91 10.40
N LEU A 38 -0.86 -5.01 9.10
CA LEU A 38 0.10 -4.57 8.08
C LEU A 38 -0.07 -3.07 7.78
N HIS A 39 1.01 -2.46 7.29
CA HIS A 39 1.00 -1.06 6.89
C HIS A 39 0.01 -0.81 5.72
N PRO A 40 -0.71 0.33 5.66
CA PRO A 40 -1.64 0.63 4.57
C PRO A 40 -1.05 0.48 3.16
N VAL A 41 0.18 0.96 2.95
CA VAL A 41 0.94 0.77 1.69
C VAL A 41 1.13 -0.70 1.32
N ILE A 42 1.42 -1.56 2.32
CA ILE A 42 1.57 -2.99 2.11
C ILE A 42 0.22 -3.60 1.71
N LEU A 43 -0.85 -3.23 2.41
CA LEU A 43 -2.20 -3.71 2.12
C LEU A 43 -2.66 -3.32 0.71
N ASP A 44 -2.41 -2.08 0.30
CA ASP A 44 -2.70 -1.58 -1.05
C ASP A 44 -1.92 -2.34 -2.12
N GLU A 45 -0.64 -2.59 -1.90
CA GLU A 45 0.19 -3.33 -2.85
C GLU A 45 -0.22 -4.81 -2.95
N MET A 46 -0.56 -5.45 -1.82
CA MET A 46 -1.07 -6.82 -1.83
C MET A 46 -2.44 -6.91 -2.51
N ARG A 47 -3.31 -5.91 -2.39
CA ARG A 47 -4.58 -5.86 -3.13
C ARG A 47 -4.35 -5.78 -4.63
N ARG A 48 -3.43 -4.93 -5.09
CA ARG A 48 -3.06 -4.90 -6.53
C ARG A 48 -2.56 -6.25 -7.01
N ARG A 49 -1.76 -6.94 -6.20
CA ARG A 49 -1.29 -8.29 -6.51
C ARG A 49 -2.43 -9.33 -6.53
N ASP A 50 -3.46 -9.18 -5.70
CA ASP A 50 -4.66 -10.01 -5.79
C ASP A 50 -5.37 -9.84 -7.14
N GLU A 51 -5.51 -8.59 -7.60
CA GLU A 51 -6.12 -8.25 -8.88
C GLU A 51 -5.30 -8.83 -10.06
N GLU A 52 -3.97 -8.70 -10.00
CA GLU A 52 -3.03 -9.30 -10.99
C GLU A 52 -3.14 -10.83 -11.06
N LEU A 53 -3.49 -11.51 -9.95
CA LEU A 53 -3.65 -12.97 -9.91
C LEU A 53 -5.05 -13.45 -10.32
N ALA A 54 -6.04 -12.54 -10.29
CA ALA A 54 -7.41 -12.82 -10.67
C ALA A 54 -7.66 -12.60 -12.18
N GLU A 55 -6.75 -11.91 -12.87
CA GLU A 55 -6.67 -11.79 -14.33
C GLU A 55 -6.05 -13.04 -14.98
#